data_AF-A0A960T2F2-F1
#
_entry.id   AF-A0A960T2F2-F1
#
_cell.length_a   1.000
_cell.length_b   1.000
_cell.length_c   1.000
_cell.angle_alpha   90.00
_cell.angle_beta   90.00
_cell.angle_gamma   90.00
#
_symmetry.space_group_name_H-M   'P 1'
#
loop_
_entity.id
_entity.type
_entity.pdbx_description
1 polymer ?
#
loop_
_entity_poly.entity_id
_entity_poly.type
_entity_poly.pdbx_seq_one_letter_code
_entity_poly.pdbx_strand_id
1 'polypeptide(L)'
;SAFGSRGTPGIKMATPWNSRDIWLRREVEMPRKPWGDVQLWIKHDEDVEVYINGVLAFEARGYIDSYDPMPMTKDGLAALKPGKNLIAVHCRQTTGGQGIDVGIVSVEQVKDTASR
;
A
#
# COMPACT_ATOMS: atom_id res chain seq x y z
N SER A 1 -9.45 -2.30 -3.84
CA SER A 1 -10.42 -1.50 -4.60
C SER A 1 -10.12 -0.07 -4.24
N ALA A 2 -9.72 0.71 -5.23
CA ALA A 2 -9.18 2.04 -5.02
C ALA A 2 -10.25 3.07 -4.62
N PHE A 3 -9.85 4.04 -3.80
CA PHE A 3 -10.62 5.20 -3.39
C PHE A 3 -10.05 6.47 -4.05
N GLY A 4 -10.89 7.37 -4.58
CA GLY A 4 -10.38 8.57 -5.25
C GLY A 4 -11.44 9.48 -5.87
N SER A 5 -10.99 10.42 -6.72
CA SER A 5 -11.83 11.31 -7.54
C SER A 5 -11.80 10.96 -9.03
N ARG A 6 -12.81 11.45 -9.76
CA ARG A 6 -12.90 11.26 -11.22
C ARG A 6 -11.74 11.95 -11.90
N GLY A 7 -11.02 11.20 -12.74
CA GLY A 7 -9.93 11.72 -13.57
C GLY A 7 -8.53 11.37 -13.07
N THR A 8 -8.35 10.75 -11.89
CA THR A 8 -7.02 10.34 -11.41
C THR A 8 -6.43 9.22 -12.30
N PRO A 9 -5.31 9.45 -13.00
CA PRO A 9 -4.68 8.45 -13.87
C PRO A 9 -4.24 7.19 -13.10
N GLY A 10 -4.38 6.02 -13.72
CA GLY A 10 -3.90 4.75 -13.14
C GLY A 10 -4.79 4.12 -12.07
N ILE A 11 -5.93 4.73 -11.73
CA ILE A 11 -6.91 4.15 -10.80
C ILE A 11 -8.19 3.73 -11.54
N LYS A 12 -8.49 2.42 -11.54
CA LYS A 12 -9.84 1.94 -11.82
C LYS A 12 -10.70 2.25 -10.59
N MET A 13 -11.32 3.43 -10.59
CA MET A 13 -12.06 3.90 -9.43
C MET A 13 -13.23 2.98 -9.10
N ALA A 14 -13.25 2.50 -7.85
CA ALA A 14 -14.36 1.71 -7.32
C ALA A 14 -15.20 2.52 -6.31
N THR A 15 -14.56 3.38 -5.51
CA THR A 15 -15.26 4.09 -4.42
C THR A 15 -14.87 5.58 -4.38
N PRO A 16 -15.83 6.51 -4.53
CA PRO A 16 -15.55 7.93 -4.43
C PRO A 16 -15.08 8.35 -3.03
N TRP A 17 -14.06 9.20 -2.99
CA TRP A 17 -13.60 9.93 -1.80
C TRP A 17 -13.29 11.36 -2.23
N ASN A 18 -13.68 12.36 -1.42
CA ASN A 18 -13.49 13.79 -1.71
C ASN A 18 -13.32 14.70 -0.48
N SER A 19 -12.96 14.13 0.66
CA SER A 19 -12.57 14.87 1.87
C SER A 19 -11.06 15.05 1.94
N ARG A 20 -10.59 15.90 2.85
CA ARG A 20 -9.16 16.11 3.09
C ARG A 20 -8.43 14.86 3.56
N ASP A 21 -9.08 14.05 4.38
CA ASP A 21 -8.47 12.87 4.99
C ASP A 21 -9.38 11.66 4.74
N ILE A 22 -8.78 10.49 4.49
CA ILE A 22 -9.45 9.19 4.49
C ILE A 22 -8.71 8.21 5.36
N TRP A 23 -9.48 7.42 6.11
CA TRP A 23 -9.01 6.30 6.89
C TRP A 23 -9.61 5.01 6.32
N LEU A 24 -8.74 4.09 5.91
CA LEU A 24 -9.12 2.77 5.44
C LEU A 24 -8.67 1.73 6.46
N ARG A 25 -9.46 0.65 6.57
CA ARG A 25 -9.10 -0.51 7.39
C ARG A 25 -9.53 -1.80 6.72
N ARG A 26 -8.68 -2.82 6.76
CA ARG A 26 -9.01 -4.15 6.24
C ARG A 26 -8.24 -5.24 6.99
N GLU A 27 -8.93 -6.32 7.33
CA GLU A 27 -8.28 -7.56 7.75
C GLU A 27 -7.86 -8.38 6.52
N VAL A 28 -6.64 -8.89 6.54
CA VAL A 28 -6.08 -9.82 5.55
C VAL A 28 -5.57 -11.07 6.23
N GLU A 29 -5.70 -12.22 5.55
CA GLU A 29 -5.18 -13.50 6.03
C GLU A 29 -3.84 -13.80 5.35
N MET A 30 -2.76 -13.83 6.13
CA MET A 30 -1.42 -14.20 5.66
C MET A 30 -1.19 -15.72 5.78
N PRO A 31 -0.63 -16.38 4.76
CA PRO A 31 -0.47 -17.84 4.78
C PRO A 31 0.55 -18.30 5.82
N ARG A 32 0.40 -19.51 6.36
CA ARG A 32 1.35 -20.14 7.30
C ARG A 32 2.56 -20.75 6.58
N LYS A 33 3.31 -19.92 5.86
CA LYS A 33 4.57 -20.27 5.17
C LYS A 33 5.52 -19.08 5.18
N PRO A 34 6.83 -19.26 4.93
CA PRO A 34 7.73 -18.13 4.67
C PRO A 34 7.21 -17.29 3.49
N TRP A 35 7.26 -15.95 3.64
CA TRP A 35 6.69 -15.02 2.65
C TRP A 35 7.72 -14.39 1.71
N GLY A 36 9.03 -14.62 1.92
CA GLY A 36 10.06 -13.99 1.11
C GLY A 36 10.17 -12.48 1.35
N ASP A 37 10.40 -11.73 0.28
CA ASP A 37 10.50 -10.26 0.30
C ASP A 37 9.09 -9.65 0.24
N VAL A 38 8.52 -9.35 1.41
CA VAL A 38 7.18 -8.78 1.52
C VAL A 38 7.24 -7.26 1.40
N GLN A 39 6.45 -6.71 0.50
CA GLN A 39 6.36 -5.28 0.24
C GLN A 39 4.90 -4.82 0.15
N LEU A 40 4.67 -3.51 0.26
CA LEU A 40 3.39 -2.91 -0.06
C LEU A 40 3.25 -2.81 -1.58
N TRP A 41 2.09 -3.18 -2.10
CA TRP A 41 1.69 -2.84 -3.46
C TRP A 41 0.77 -1.64 -3.39
N ILE A 42 1.31 -0.45 -3.65
CA ILE A 42 0.65 0.81 -3.30
C ILE A 42 0.55 1.73 -4.51
N LYS A 43 -0.59 2.39 -4.62
CA LYS A 43 -0.75 3.64 -5.38
C LYS A 43 -1.32 4.68 -4.43
N HIS A 44 -0.66 5.82 -4.32
CA HIS A 44 -1.14 6.95 -3.54
C HIS A 44 -0.98 8.25 -4.32
N ASP A 45 -1.95 9.13 -4.14
CA ASP A 45 -1.96 10.49 -4.64
C ASP A 45 -2.17 11.39 -3.42
N GLU A 46 -1.08 12.04 -3.02
CA GLU A 46 -0.81 12.75 -1.75
C GLU A 46 -0.31 11.87 -0.57
N ASP A 47 -0.07 12.55 0.56
CA ASP A 47 0.59 12.02 1.74
C ASP A 47 -0.11 10.79 2.32
N VAL A 48 0.66 9.72 2.57
CA VAL A 48 0.12 8.43 3.02
C VAL A 48 0.89 7.88 4.22
N GLU A 49 0.16 7.26 5.14
CA GLU A 49 0.67 6.45 6.25
C GLU A 49 -0.02 5.08 6.21
N VAL A 50 0.76 4.00 6.26
CA VAL A 50 0.25 2.62 6.29
C VAL A 50 0.71 1.96 7.59
N TYR A 51 -0.24 1.36 8.29
CA TYR A 51 -0.04 0.67 9.55
C TYR A 51 -0.37 -0.81 9.42
N ILE A 52 0.49 -1.66 9.99
CA ILE A 52 0.28 -3.11 10.11
C ILE A 52 0.14 -3.46 11.57
N ASN A 53 -1.02 -4.01 11.97
CA ASN A 53 -1.33 -4.36 13.36
C ASN A 53 -1.05 -3.21 14.37
N GLY A 54 -1.24 -1.96 13.93
CA GLY A 54 -1.01 -0.76 14.73
C GLY A 54 0.42 -0.17 14.66
N VAL A 55 1.35 -0.82 13.95
CA VAL A 55 2.73 -0.35 13.77
C VAL A 55 2.86 0.41 12.45
N LEU A 56 3.45 1.61 12.47
CA LEU A 56 3.72 2.38 11.25
C LEU A 56 4.71 1.62 10.36
N ALA A 57 4.22 1.14 9.23
CA ALA A 57 4.94 0.27 8.31
C ALA A 57 5.47 1.02 7.09
N PHE A 58 4.86 2.14 6.71
CA PHE A 58 5.28 2.97 5.59
C PHE A 58 4.70 4.37 5.71
N GLU A 59 5.47 5.37 5.32
CA GLU A 59 4.98 6.73 5.11
C GLU A 59 5.64 7.33 3.87
N ALA A 60 4.88 8.16 3.13
CA ALA A 60 5.40 8.91 2.00
C ALA A 60 4.65 10.24 1.85
N ARG A 61 5.30 11.18 1.17
CA ARG A 61 4.74 12.49 0.81
C ARG A 61 4.59 12.60 -0.71
N GLY A 62 3.64 13.40 -1.17
CA GLY A 62 3.36 13.57 -2.60
C GLY A 62 2.68 12.35 -3.22
N TYR A 63 2.90 12.09 -4.51
CA TYR A 63 2.14 11.08 -5.28
C TYR A 63 3.03 10.16 -6.13
N ILE A 64 2.46 9.01 -6.50
CA ILE A 64 2.99 8.09 -7.52
C ILE A 64 1.96 7.83 -8.63
N ASP A 65 2.43 7.76 -9.88
CA ASP A 65 1.59 7.62 -11.07
C ASP A 65 1.26 6.16 -11.42
N SER A 66 2.08 5.20 -10.97
CA SER A 66 1.85 3.75 -11.04
C SER A 66 1.48 3.13 -9.68
N TYR A 67 1.18 1.83 -9.72
CA TYR A 67 1.32 0.99 -8.53
C TYR A 67 2.76 0.49 -8.49
N ASP A 68 3.41 0.67 -7.33
CA ASP A 68 4.79 0.26 -7.14
C ASP A 68 4.93 -0.64 -5.91
N PRO A 69 5.92 -1.56 -5.91
CA PRO A 69 6.29 -2.30 -4.73
C PRO A 69 7.15 -1.39 -3.83
N MET A 70 6.66 -1.11 -2.62
CA MET A 70 7.34 -0.25 -1.65
C MET A 70 7.77 -1.07 -0.42
N PRO A 71 9.06 -1.01 -0.02
CA PRO A 71 9.52 -1.71 1.17
C PRO A 71 8.87 -1.12 2.42
N MET A 72 8.54 -2.00 3.37
CA MET A 72 8.09 -1.60 4.70
C MET A 72 9.27 -1.32 5.64
N THR A 73 9.02 -0.59 6.71
CA THR A 73 9.94 -0.49 7.85
C THR A 73 10.19 -1.88 8.45
N LYS A 74 11.33 -2.05 9.14
CA LYS A 74 11.65 -3.30 9.84
C LYS A 74 10.56 -3.67 10.85
N ASP A 75 10.05 -2.68 11.58
CA ASP A 75 9.02 -2.89 12.59
C ASP A 75 7.66 -3.22 11.95
N GLY A 76 7.33 -2.60 10.82
CA GLY A 76 6.14 -2.94 10.04
C GLY A 76 6.16 -4.37 9.52
N LEU A 77 7.31 -4.83 9.02
CA LEU A 77 7.50 -6.23 8.63
C LEU A 77 7.39 -7.19 9.81
N ALA A 78 8.01 -6.85 10.94
CA ALA A 78 7.96 -7.67 12.16
C ALA A 78 6.56 -7.73 12.77
N ALA A 79 5.70 -6.74 12.48
CA ALA A 79 4.32 -6.72 12.93
C ALA A 79 3.43 -7.73 12.18
N LEU A 80 3.83 -8.20 10.99
CA LEU A 80 3.08 -9.23 10.26
C LEU A 80 3.16 -10.59 10.98
N LYS A 81 2.04 -11.30 11.00
CA LYS A 81 1.94 -12.65 11.57
C LYS A 81 1.18 -13.60 10.64
N PRO A 82 1.43 -14.92 10.68
CA PRO A 82 0.55 -15.86 10.01
C PRO A 82 -0.90 -15.74 10.51
N GLY A 83 -1.84 -15.84 9.59
CA GLY A 83 -3.26 -15.63 9.84
C GLY A 83 -3.68 -14.15 9.74
N LYS A 84 -4.62 -13.73 10.57
CA LYS A 84 -5.23 -12.39 10.49
C LYS A 84 -4.25 -11.26 10.82
N ASN A 85 -4.19 -10.29 9.94
CA ASN A 85 -3.49 -9.01 10.13
C ASN A 85 -4.44 -7.86 9.80
N LEU A 86 -4.39 -6.79 10.59
CA LEU A 86 -5.08 -5.55 10.31
C LEU A 86 -4.15 -4.61 9.55
N ILE A 87 -4.60 -4.16 8.38
CA ILE A 87 -4.00 -3.04 7.65
C ILE A 87 -4.87 -1.81 7.90
N ALA A 88 -4.26 -0.72 8.34
CA ALA A 88 -4.89 0.59 8.38
C ALA A 88 -4.12 1.57 7.50
N VAL A 89 -4.83 2.45 6.81
CA VAL A 89 -4.23 3.45 5.92
C VAL A 89 -4.84 4.80 6.25
N HIS A 90 -4.00 5.81 6.36
CA HIS A 90 -4.39 7.20 6.36
C HIS A 90 -3.82 7.84 5.10
N CYS A 91 -4.67 8.47 4.30
CA CYS A 91 -4.23 9.28 3.17
C CYS A 91 -4.81 10.68 3.33
N ARG A 92 -3.94 11.68 3.20
CA ARG A 92 -4.24 13.08 3.41
C ARG A 92 -4.03 13.84 2.12
N GLN A 93 -5.15 14.25 1.55
CA GLN A 93 -5.22 15.12 0.40
C GLN A 93 -4.82 16.55 0.77
N THR A 94 -3.94 17.17 -0.03
CA THR A 94 -3.58 18.59 0.11
C THR A 94 -4.19 19.44 -0.99
N THR A 95 -3.96 19.11 -2.27
CA THR A 95 -4.54 19.76 -3.45
C THR A 95 -4.57 18.83 -4.67
N GLY A 96 -5.49 19.05 -5.61
CA GLY A 96 -5.49 18.37 -6.90
C GLY A 96 -6.25 17.04 -6.95
N GLY A 97 -5.65 16.02 -7.57
CA GLY A 97 -6.23 14.68 -7.70
C GLY A 97 -6.18 13.92 -6.39
N GLN A 98 -6.97 12.85 -6.24
CA GLN A 98 -6.86 11.99 -5.07
C GLN A 98 -7.08 10.52 -5.41
N GLY A 99 -6.34 9.66 -4.72
CA GLY A 99 -6.20 8.27 -5.07
C GLY A 99 -5.47 7.49 -3.99
N ILE A 100 -6.05 6.39 -3.51
CA ILE A 100 -5.37 5.47 -2.61
C ILE A 100 -5.84 4.04 -2.82
N ASP A 101 -4.89 3.12 -2.95
CA ASP A 101 -5.11 1.68 -2.88
C ASP A 101 -3.83 1.02 -2.35
N VAL A 102 -4.01 0.05 -1.45
CA VAL A 102 -2.90 -0.62 -0.76
C VAL A 102 -3.17 -2.12 -0.72
N GLY A 103 -2.16 -2.88 -1.11
CA GLY A 103 -2.09 -4.33 -0.96
C GLY A 103 -0.75 -4.78 -0.38
N ILE A 104 -0.63 -6.08 -0.17
CA ILE A 104 0.62 -6.74 0.24
C ILE A 104 1.01 -7.71 -0.88
N VAL A 105 2.28 -7.69 -1.27
CA VAL A 105 2.85 -8.59 -2.27
C VAL A 105 4.14 -9.23 -1.74
N SER A 106 4.44 -10.42 -2.24
CA SER A 106 5.79 -10.98 -2.16
C SER A 106 6.46 -10.69 -3.49
N VAL A 107 7.60 -10.00 -3.46
CA VAL A 107 8.38 -9.69 -4.65
C VAL A 107 9.40 -10.80 -4.88
N GLU A 108 9.39 -11.37 -6.08
CA GLU A 108 10.42 -12.31 -6.50
C GLU A 108 11.47 -11.55 -7.30
N GLN A 109 12.71 -11.55 -6.81
CA GLN A 109 13.84 -11.02 -7.58
C GLN A 109 14.08 -11.95 -8.76
N VAL A 110 13.82 -11.46 -9.98
CA VAL A 110 14.25 -12.16 -11.18
C VAL A 110 15.77 -12.13 -11.19
N LYS A 111 16.40 -13.28 -10.97
CA LYS A 111 17.84 -13.40 -11.17
C LYS A 111 18.12 -13.09 -12.63
N ASP A 112 18.84 -11.99 -12.86
CA ASP A 112 19.26 -11.60 -14.19
C ASP A 112 20.10 -12.74 -14.77
N THR A 113 19.48 -13.54 -15.64
CA THR A 113 20.18 -14.62 -16.35
C THR A 113 20.76 -14.01 -17.62
N ALA A 114 21.54 -12.94 -17.45
CA ALA A 114 22.31 -12.36 -18.53
C ALA A 114 23.59 -13.20 -18.71
N SER A 115 23.47 -14.15 -19.63
CA SER A 115 24.48 -14.67 -20.56
C SER A 115 25.88 -14.99 -20.01
N ARG A 116 26.15 -16.29 -19.83
CA ARG A 116 27.44 -16.89 -20.19
C ARG A 116 27.48 -17.15 -21.70
#